data_AF-A0AB34JEA1-F1
#
_entry.id   AF-A0AB34JEA1-F1
#
_cell.length_a   1.000
_cell.length_b   1.000
_cell.length_c   1.000
_cell.angle_alpha   90.00
_cell.angle_beta   90.00
_cell.angle_gamma   90.00
#
_symmetry.space_group_name_H-M   'P 1'
#
loop_
_entity.id
_entity.type
_entity.pdbx_description
1 polymer ?
#
loop_
_entity_poly.entity_id
_entity_poly.type
_entity_poly.pdbx_seq_one_letter_code
_entity_poly.pdbx_strand_id
1 'polypeptide(L)'
;MYLHREFKDLDRPKPFLSNVFTMAAAGIAGGALCGGVEVALNPPQPAVARSVFAHHMSILGVSAAAYAAAESVLDASFGPSLKNQVAAGCFSGTMMGFKTKTLSGAVSGAGLFGVMTFLWGVGRESQNDGFFRM
;
A
#
# COMPACT_ATOMS: atom_id res chain seq x y z
N MET A 1 -2.45 2.82 29.09
CA MET A 1 -3.62 3.67 28.76
C MET A 1 -3.30 4.66 27.63
N TYR A 2 -2.76 4.17 26.50
CA TYR A 2 -2.35 5.01 25.35
C TYR A 2 -2.86 4.49 23.99
N LEU A 3 -3.49 3.30 23.94
CA LEU A 3 -3.96 2.69 22.69
C LEU A 3 -5.42 3.03 22.34
N HIS A 4 -6.15 3.75 23.21
CA HIS A 4 -7.55 4.10 22.94
C HIS A 4 -7.74 5.41 22.18
N ARG A 5 -6.67 6.19 21.95
CA ARG A 5 -6.73 7.47 21.21
C ARG A 5 -6.67 7.30 19.70
N GLU A 6 -6.02 6.26 19.17
CA GLU A 6 -5.94 6.07 17.71
C GLU A 6 -7.30 5.77 17.04
N PHE A 7 -8.26 5.24 17.80
CA PHE A 7 -9.61 4.96 17.27
C PHE A 7 -10.53 6.18 17.25
N LYS A 8 -10.21 7.26 17.98
CA LYS A 8 -11.05 8.47 18.01
C LYS A 8 -10.71 9.48 16.91
N ASP A 9 -9.59 9.26 16.22
CA ASP A 9 -9.16 10.06 15.07
C ASP A 9 -9.60 9.46 13.72
N LEU A 10 -10.41 8.38 13.73
CA LEU A 10 -11.03 7.81 12.53
C LEU A 10 -12.11 8.72 11.89
N ASP A 11 -12.60 9.74 12.62
CA ASP A 11 -13.59 10.72 12.13
C ASP A 11 -12.99 12.04 11.63
N ARG A 12 -11.67 12.23 11.74
CA ARG A 12 -11.02 13.37 11.08
C ARG A 12 -10.47 12.89 9.74
N PRO A 13 -10.68 13.63 8.62
CA PRO A 13 -9.90 13.37 7.43
C PRO A 13 -8.43 13.48 7.85
N LYS A 14 -7.71 12.35 7.87
CA LYS A 14 -6.25 12.40 8.01
C LYS A 14 -5.78 13.39 6.95
N PRO A 15 -4.97 14.40 7.30
CA PRO A 15 -4.55 15.38 6.32
C PRO A 15 -3.96 14.61 5.14
N PHE A 16 -4.56 14.77 3.95
CA PHE A 16 -4.33 13.96 2.75
C PHE A 16 -2.84 13.63 2.54
N LEU A 17 -2.01 14.67 2.63
CA LEU A 17 -0.56 14.57 2.52
C LEU A 17 0.08 13.69 3.59
N SER A 18 -0.35 13.78 4.85
CA SER A 18 0.19 12.96 5.93
C SER A 18 -0.11 11.48 5.73
N ASN A 19 -1.31 11.12 5.26
CA ASN A 19 -1.65 9.72 4.97
C ASN A 19 -0.81 9.18 3.80
N VAL A 20 -0.68 9.98 2.74
CA VAL A 20 0.16 9.66 1.58
C VAL A 20 1.62 9.47 1.97
N PHE A 21 2.20 10.37 2.76
CA PHE A 21 3.60 10.23 3.21
C PHE A 21 3.80 9.04 4.15
N THR A 22 2.84 8.75 5.02
CA THR A 22 2.92 7.59 5.92
C THR A 22 2.92 6.28 5.13
N MET A 23 2.00 6.16 4.17
CA MET A 23 1.94 4.98 3.31
C MET A 23 3.14 4.90 2.37
N ALA A 24 3.63 6.02 1.84
CA ALA A 24 4.85 6.07 1.05
C ALA A 24 6.06 5.56 1.87
N ALA A 25 6.20 6.00 3.12
CA ALA A 25 7.27 5.57 4.01
C ALA A 25 7.18 4.06 4.30
N ALA A 26 5.97 3.53 4.56
CA ALA A 26 5.75 2.10 4.73
C ALA A 26 6.13 1.30 3.47
N GLY A 27 5.75 1.81 2.28
CA GLY A 27 6.13 1.23 0.99
C GLY A 27 7.64 1.26 0.76
N ILE A 28 8.32 2.37 1.10
CA ILE A 28 9.77 2.49 1.01
C ILE A 28 10.46 1.47 1.93
N ALA A 29 10.00 1.33 3.18
CA ALA A 29 10.54 0.36 4.13
C ALA A 29 10.36 -1.08 3.62
N GLY A 30 9.18 -1.43 3.10
CA GLY A 30 8.95 -2.72 2.45
C GLY A 30 9.84 -2.93 1.23
N GLY A 31 10.06 -1.89 0.42
CA GLY A 31 10.92 -1.95 -0.76
C GLY A 31 12.40 -2.13 -0.40
N ALA A 32 12.85 -1.53 0.70
CA ALA A 32 14.19 -1.75 1.20
C ALA A 32 14.39 -3.21 1.64
N LEU A 33 13.39 -3.83 2.27
CA LEU A 33 13.44 -5.25 2.63
C LEU A 33 13.49 -6.14 1.38
N CYS A 34 12.61 -5.92 0.40
CA CYS A 34 12.61 -6.68 -0.85
C CYS A 34 13.95 -6.56 -1.60
N GLY A 35 14.46 -5.33 -1.76
CA GLY A 35 15.75 -5.08 -2.39
C GLY A 35 16.91 -5.72 -1.62
N GLY A 36 16.85 -5.73 -0.29
CA GLY A 36 17.85 -6.40 0.55
C GLY A 36 17.84 -7.91 0.41
N VAL A 37 16.66 -8.52 0.34
CA VAL A 37 16.53 -9.96 0.07
C VAL A 37 17.06 -10.30 -1.33
N GLU A 38 16.73 -9.51 -2.35
CA GLU A 38 17.23 -9.73 -3.71
C GLU A 38 18.75 -9.63 -3.80
N VAL A 39 19.33 -8.60 -3.20
CA VAL A 39 20.80 -8.42 -3.13
C VAL A 39 21.45 -9.54 -2.31
N ALA A 40 20.80 -10.05 -1.26
CA ALA A 40 21.33 -11.15 -0.47
C ALA A 40 21.32 -12.49 -1.25
N LEU A 41 20.27 -12.74 -2.04
CA LEU A 41 20.14 -13.96 -2.84
C LEU A 41 21.01 -13.93 -4.11
N ASN A 42 21.18 -12.75 -4.72
CA ASN A 42 21.96 -12.57 -5.94
C ASN A 42 22.93 -11.38 -5.76
N PRO A 43 24.05 -11.56 -5.03
CA PRO A 43 24.96 -10.48 -4.67
C PRO A 43 25.57 -9.82 -5.91
N PRO A 44 25.16 -8.60 -6.26
CA PRO A 44 25.66 -7.92 -7.45
C PRO A 44 26.84 -7.01 -7.08
N GLN A 45 27.44 -6.34 -8.08
CA GLN A 45 28.43 -5.31 -7.79
C GLN A 45 27.82 -4.18 -6.94
N PRO A 46 28.59 -3.49 -6.08
CA PRO A 46 28.04 -2.51 -5.12
C PRO A 46 27.22 -1.38 -5.75
N ALA A 47 27.60 -0.92 -6.94
CA ALA A 47 26.85 0.10 -7.68
C ALA A 47 25.47 -0.41 -8.14
N VAL A 48 25.39 -1.69 -8.51
CA VAL A 48 24.15 -2.37 -8.92
C VAL A 48 23.29 -2.72 -7.70
N ALA A 49 23.90 -3.06 -6.56
CA ALA A 49 23.14 -3.27 -5.33
C ALA A 49 22.34 -2.01 -4.95
N ARG A 50 22.97 -0.82 -5.00
CA ARG A 50 22.29 0.44 -4.72
C ARG A 50 21.14 0.72 -5.68
N SER A 51 21.28 0.40 -6.97
CA SER A 51 20.20 0.59 -7.93
C SER A 51 19.04 -0.38 -7.70
N VAL A 52 19.31 -1.62 -7.30
CA VAL A 52 18.28 -2.61 -6.93
C VAL A 52 17.49 -2.15 -5.71
N PHE A 53 18.15 -1.68 -4.65
CA PHE A 53 17.48 -1.10 -3.48
C PHE A 53 16.62 0.11 -3.86
N ALA A 54 17.21 1.08 -4.57
CA ALA A 54 16.50 2.30 -4.98
C ALA A 54 15.30 1.97 -5.88
N HIS A 55 15.42 0.98 -6.76
CA HIS A 55 14.34 0.52 -7.62
C HIS A 55 13.17 -0.01 -6.79
N HIS A 56 13.41 -0.95 -5.87
CA HIS A 56 12.36 -1.53 -5.03
C HIS A 56 11.72 -0.50 -4.09
N MET A 57 12.53 0.32 -3.42
CA MET A 57 12.05 1.42 -2.58
C MET A 57 11.18 2.39 -3.36
N SER A 58 11.58 2.76 -4.58
CA SER A 58 10.83 3.70 -5.41
C SER A 58 9.52 3.11 -5.94
N ILE A 59 9.48 1.82 -6.28
CA ILE A 59 8.28 1.17 -6.81
C ILE A 59 7.25 1.03 -5.71
N LEU A 60 7.63 0.44 -4.57
CA LEU A 60 6.70 0.19 -3.46
C LEU A 60 6.32 1.49 -2.74
N GLY A 61 7.23 2.46 -2.63
CA GLY A 61 6.92 3.78 -2.09
C GLY A 61 5.89 4.52 -2.94
N VAL A 62 6.07 4.54 -4.27
CA VAL A 62 5.13 5.22 -5.19
C VAL A 62 3.79 4.49 -5.26
N SER A 63 3.77 3.15 -5.29
CA SER A 63 2.50 2.40 -5.31
C SER A 63 1.71 2.60 -4.01
N ALA A 64 2.37 2.59 -2.85
CA ALA A 64 1.71 2.86 -1.58
C ALA A 64 1.19 4.30 -1.49
N ALA A 65 1.96 5.27 -1.99
CA ALA A 65 1.51 6.66 -2.09
C ALA A 65 0.30 6.81 -3.02
N ALA A 66 0.32 6.16 -4.18
CA ALA A 66 -0.76 6.18 -5.16
C ALA A 66 -2.04 5.53 -4.62
N TYR A 67 -1.90 4.44 -3.86
CA TYR A 67 -3.01 3.82 -3.13
C TYR A 67 -3.65 4.82 -2.16
N ALA A 68 -2.87 5.41 -1.25
CA ALA A 68 -3.36 6.33 -0.24
C ALA A 68 -4.00 7.58 -0.87
N ALA A 69 -3.42 8.09 -1.96
CA ALA A 69 -3.98 9.22 -2.69
C ALA A 69 -5.31 8.86 -3.35
N ALA A 70 -5.38 7.72 -4.05
CA ALA A 70 -6.58 7.26 -4.72
C ALA A 70 -7.71 6.95 -3.72
N GLU A 71 -7.40 6.26 -2.63
CA GLU A 71 -8.34 5.97 -1.54
C GLU A 71 -8.89 7.28 -0.96
N SER A 72 -8.03 8.24 -0.61
CA SER A 72 -8.46 9.51 -0.04
C SER A 72 -9.35 10.33 -1.00
N VAL A 73 -9.07 10.29 -2.30
CA VAL A 73 -9.90 10.98 -3.31
C VAL A 73 -11.26 10.29 -3.49
N LEU A 74 -11.27 8.95 -3.54
CA LEU A 74 -12.50 8.18 -3.64
C LEU A 74 -13.37 8.35 -2.40
N ASP A 75 -12.78 8.31 -1.22
CA ASP A 75 -13.49 8.50 0.05
C ASP A 75 -13.99 9.94 0.22
N ALA A 76 -13.24 10.95 -0.25
CA ALA A 76 -13.72 12.33 -0.28
C ALA A 76 -14.90 12.53 -1.24
N SER A 77 -14.99 11.72 -2.31
CA SER A 77 -16.03 11.84 -3.34
C SER A 77 -17.29 11.02 -3.03
N PHE A 78 -17.13 9.84 -2.43
CA PHE A 78 -18.19 8.84 -2.28
C PHE A 78 -18.39 8.35 -0.85
N GLY A 79 -17.60 8.84 0.11
CA GLY A 79 -17.57 8.35 1.50
C GLY A 79 -16.72 7.08 1.66
N PRO A 80 -16.28 6.76 2.89
CA PRO A 80 -15.43 5.60 3.14
C PRO A 80 -16.15 4.29 2.84
N SER A 81 -15.56 3.45 1.99
CA SER A 81 -16.12 2.13 1.69
C SER A 81 -15.05 1.11 1.28
N LEU A 82 -15.33 -0.16 1.54
CA LEU A 82 -14.45 -1.26 1.13
C LEU A 82 -14.25 -1.31 -0.40
N LYS A 83 -15.26 -0.89 -1.16
CA LYS A 83 -15.19 -0.79 -2.63
C LYS A 83 -14.17 0.25 -3.08
N ASN A 84 -14.09 1.40 -2.40
CA ASN A 84 -13.10 2.45 -2.70
C ASN A 84 -11.68 1.97 -2.41
N GLN A 85 -11.48 1.25 -1.29
CA GLN A 85 -10.19 0.66 -0.94
C GLN A 85 -9.73 -0.34 -1.99
N VAL A 86 -10.62 -1.23 -2.45
CA VAL A 86 -10.32 -2.19 -3.50
C VAL A 86 -10.01 -1.49 -4.82
N ALA A 87 -10.78 -0.46 -5.19
CA ALA A 87 -10.54 0.32 -6.41
C ALA A 87 -9.19 1.05 -6.36
N ALA A 88 -8.85 1.66 -5.23
CA ALA A 88 -7.54 2.27 -5.00
C ALA A 88 -6.41 1.23 -5.06
N GLY A 89 -6.63 0.03 -4.52
CA GLY A 89 -5.72 -1.10 -4.63
C GLY A 89 -5.46 -1.52 -6.07
N CYS A 90 -6.53 -1.71 -6.85
CA CYS A 90 -6.45 -2.00 -8.28
C CYS A 90 -5.70 -0.91 -9.06
N PHE A 91 -5.97 0.36 -8.77
CA PHE A 91 -5.28 1.49 -9.42
C PHE A 91 -3.77 1.47 -9.13
N SER A 92 -3.39 1.33 -7.86
CA SER A 92 -2.00 1.23 -7.44
C SER A 92 -1.28 0.02 -8.07
N GLY A 93 -1.92 -1.15 -8.09
CA GLY A 93 -1.39 -2.36 -8.71
C GLY A 93 -1.21 -2.23 -10.23
N THR A 94 -2.15 -1.57 -10.91
CA THR A 94 -2.04 -1.25 -12.34
C THR A 94 -0.84 -0.33 -12.60
N MET A 95 -0.66 0.70 -11.77
CA MET A 95 0.45 1.65 -11.87
C MET A 95 1.81 0.96 -11.68
N MET A 96 1.88 -0.02 -10.77
CA MET A 96 3.06 -0.86 -10.59
C MET A 96 3.36 -1.69 -11.84
N GLY A 97 2.35 -2.31 -12.45
CA GLY A 97 2.52 -3.09 -13.69
C GLY A 97 2.86 -2.25 -14.93
N PHE A 98 2.48 -0.96 -14.96
CA PHE A 98 2.97 -0.06 -16.01
C PHE A 98 4.48 0.14 -15.96
N LYS A 99 5.09 0.12 -14.76
CA LYS A 99 6.56 0.17 -14.64
C LYS A 99 7.24 -1.09 -15.19
N THR A 100 6.57 -2.23 -15.18
CA THR A 100 7.08 -3.47 -15.80
C THR A 100 6.87 -3.52 -17.32
N LYS A 101 6.26 -2.48 -17.92
CA LYS A 101 6.00 -2.35 -19.37
C LYS A 101 5.23 -3.54 -19.99
N THR A 102 4.44 -4.26 -19.19
CA THR A 102 3.72 -5.46 -19.65
C THR A 102 2.22 -5.38 -19.35
N LEU A 103 1.43 -5.72 -20.38
CA LEU A 103 -0.01 -6.00 -20.33
C LEU A 103 -0.41 -6.78 -19.08
N SER A 104 0.20 -7.97 -19.01
CA SER A 104 0.00 -8.97 -17.97
C SER A 104 0.45 -8.49 -16.59
N GLY A 105 1.51 -7.67 -16.50
CA GLY A 105 1.97 -7.09 -15.24
C GLY A 105 0.95 -6.12 -14.64
N ALA A 106 0.29 -5.31 -15.48
CA ALA A 106 -0.76 -4.40 -15.03
C ALA A 106 -1.99 -5.15 -14.51
N VAL A 107 -2.45 -6.18 -15.23
CA VAL A 107 -3.62 -6.98 -14.84
C VAL A 107 -3.36 -7.79 -13.57
N SER A 108 -2.20 -8.46 -13.50
CA SER A 108 -1.82 -9.23 -12.30
C SER A 108 -1.60 -8.33 -11.09
N GLY A 109 -0.97 -7.17 -11.27
CA GLY A 109 -0.82 -6.16 -10.23
C GLY A 109 -2.16 -5.66 -9.71
N ALA A 110 -3.08 -5.31 -10.61
CA ALA A 110 -4.44 -4.88 -10.23
C ALA A 110 -5.17 -5.96 -9.42
N GLY A 111 -5.14 -7.22 -9.88
CA GLY A 111 -5.77 -8.33 -9.19
C GLY A 111 -5.17 -8.59 -7.81
N LEU A 112 -3.85 -8.68 -7.70
CA LEU A 112 -3.17 -8.96 -6.44
C LEU A 112 -3.40 -7.85 -5.40
N PHE A 113 -3.23 -6.58 -5.81
CA PHE A 113 -3.41 -5.45 -4.88
C PHE A 113 -4.88 -5.23 -4.52
N GLY A 114 -5.80 -5.44 -5.46
CA GLY A 114 -7.25 -5.40 -5.19
C GLY A 114 -7.67 -6.48 -4.18
N VAL A 115 -7.17 -7.71 -4.33
CA VAL A 115 -7.47 -8.80 -3.38
C VAL A 115 -6.81 -8.55 -2.02
N MET A 116 -5.56 -8.10 -1.97
CA MET A 116 -4.88 -7.81 -0.69
C MET A 116 -5.58 -6.69 0.08
N THR A 117 -6.02 -5.64 -0.60
CA THR A 117 -6.79 -4.54 0.02
C THR A 117 -8.19 -4.98 0.45
N PHE A 118 -8.85 -5.84 -0.33
CA PHE A 118 -10.10 -6.48 0.07
C PHE A 118 -9.93 -7.28 1.38
N LEU A 119 -8.95 -8.18 1.44
CA LEU A 119 -8.66 -8.99 2.62
C LEU A 119 -8.30 -8.14 3.83
N TRP A 120 -7.53 -7.08 3.63
CA TRP A 120 -7.18 -6.15 4.69
C TRP A 120 -8.41 -5.38 5.22
N GLY A 121 -9.27 -4.91 4.33
CA GLY A 121 -10.53 -4.25 4.69
C GLY A 121 -11.45 -5.16 5.51
N VAL A 122 -11.67 -6.40 5.03
CA VAL A 122 -12.49 -7.41 5.74
C VAL A 122 -11.90 -7.72 7.13
N GLY A 123 -10.57 -7.85 7.23
CA GLY A 123 -9.90 -8.09 8.51
C GLY A 123 -10.10 -6.96 9.52
N ARG A 124 -10.10 -5.70 9.07
CA ARG A 124 -10.37 -4.53 9.94
C ARG A 124 -11.81 -4.50 10.42
N GLU A 125 -12.75 -4.83 9.54
CA GLU A 125 -14.17 -4.89 9.89
C GLU A 125 -14.43 -5.98 10.93
N SER A 126 -13.85 -7.16 10.73
CA SER A 126 -13.91 -8.28 11.69
C SER A 126 -13.31 -7.95 13.08
N GLN A 127 -12.28 -7.09 13.16
CA GLN A 127 -11.71 -6.64 14.44
C GLN A 127 -12.58 -5.63 15.18
N ASN A 128 -13.33 -4.79 14.45
CA ASN A 128 -14.23 -3.80 15.05
C ASN A 128 -15.51 -4.45 15.60
N ASP A 129 -15.94 -5.58 15.04
CA ASP A 129 -17.17 -6.28 15.41
C ASP A 129 -17.05 -7.17 16.67
N GLY A 130 -15.88 -7.20 17.32
CA GLY A 130 -15.72 -7.82 18.64
C GLY A 130 -15.68 -9.35 18.67
N PHE A 131 -15.46 -10.04 17.55
CA PHE A 131 -15.39 -11.51 17.50
C PHE A 131 -14.26 -12.12 18.35
N PHE A 132 -13.22 -11.35 18.72
CA PHE A 132 -12.12 -11.77 19.60
C PHE A 132 -12.31 -11.34 21.08
N ARG A 133 -13.52 -10.95 21.49
CA ARG A 133 -13.87 -10.65 22.89
C ARG A 133 -14.70 -11.75 23.59
N MET A 134 -14.73 -12.97 23.05
CA MET A 134 -15.25 -14.15 23.76
C MET A 134 -14.13 -15.05 24.23
#